data_AF-A0A2D3WBK7-F1
#
_entry.id   AF-A0A2D3WBK7-F1
#
_cell.length_a   1.000
_cell.length_b   1.000
_cell.length_c   1.000
_cell.angle_alpha   90.00
_cell.angle_beta   90.00
_cell.angle_gamma   90.00
#
_symmetry.space_group_name_H-M   'P 1'
#
loop_
_entity.id
_entity.type
_entity.pdbx_description
1 polymer ?
#
loop_
_entity_poly.entity_id
_entity_poly.type
_entity_poly.pdbx_seq_one_letter_code
_entity_poly.pdbx_strand_id
1 'polypeptide(L)'
;MEVELEKLSSHILVSPDLEKAKEYIQNRYEGYRVVSFFPEKEFSIEDAKEVVKEAYIAESKQKIIVLGASSYNIYSQNSLLKILEEPPRNIAFILIATSKTGFLPTIRSRLRLETLQNQREIKSLNLKLSALDAKDIYT
;
A
#
# COMPACT_ATOMS: atom_id res chain seq x y z
N MET A 1 -8.64 20.96 -17.41
CA MET A 1 -8.96 20.16 -16.22
C MET A 1 -7.70 19.47 -15.80
N GLU A 2 -7.00 20.04 -14.82
CA GLU A 2 -5.96 19.30 -14.12
C GLU A 2 -6.64 18.10 -13.49
N VAL A 3 -6.29 16.90 -13.96
CA VAL A 3 -6.53 15.69 -13.20
C VAL A 3 -5.72 15.91 -11.94
N GLU A 4 -6.41 16.22 -10.84
CA GLU A 4 -5.85 16.28 -9.52
C GLU A 4 -5.08 14.97 -9.34
N LEU A 5 -3.75 15.02 -9.46
CA LEU A 5 -2.90 13.85 -9.22
C LEU A 5 -3.19 13.49 -7.77
N GLU A 6 -4.03 12.47 -7.55
CA GLU A 6 -4.16 11.86 -6.24
C GLU A 6 -2.72 11.60 -5.78
N LYS A 7 -2.29 12.31 -4.74
CA LYS A 7 -0.98 12.10 -4.15
C LYS A 7 -0.91 10.62 -3.83
N LEU A 8 0.03 9.91 -4.47
CA LEU A 8 0.38 8.54 -4.12
C LEU A 8 0.52 8.44 -2.61
N SER A 9 -0.39 7.72 -1.98
CA SER A 9 -0.45 7.61 -0.52
C SER A 9 0.07 6.24 -0.09
N SER A 10 0.89 6.23 0.95
CA SER A 10 1.43 4.99 1.50
C SER A 10 0.31 4.16 2.13
N HIS A 11 0.26 2.88 1.82
CA HIS A 11 -0.79 1.97 2.29
C HIS A 11 -0.28 0.54 2.40
N ILE A 12 -1.01 -0.26 3.17
CA ILE A 12 -0.84 -1.71 3.27
C ILE A 12 -1.83 -2.36 2.31
N LEU A 13 -1.34 -3.21 1.41
CA LEU A 13 -2.16 -4.05 0.54
C LEU A 13 -2.18 -5.48 1.09
N VAL A 14 -3.36 -5.96 1.47
CA VAL A 14 -3.52 -7.36 1.91
C VAL A 14 -3.95 -8.21 0.73
N SER A 15 -3.11 -9.16 0.35
CA SER A 15 -3.40 -10.15 -0.70
C SER A 15 -2.76 -11.49 -0.34
N PRO A 16 -3.52 -12.61 -0.31
CA PRO A 16 -2.96 -13.93 -0.06
C PRO A 16 -1.99 -14.40 -1.15
N ASP A 17 -2.09 -13.80 -2.34
CA ASP A 17 -1.28 -14.10 -3.51
C ASP A 17 -0.35 -12.90 -3.79
N LEU A 18 0.94 -13.09 -3.54
CA LEU A 18 1.97 -12.05 -3.71
C LEU A 18 2.27 -11.76 -5.17
N GLU A 19 2.16 -12.76 -6.06
CA GLU A 19 2.39 -12.59 -7.49
C GLU A 19 1.28 -11.73 -8.09
N LYS A 20 0.01 -12.04 -7.80
CA LYS A 20 -1.12 -11.20 -8.23
C LYS A 20 -1.06 -9.80 -7.65
N ALA A 21 -0.61 -9.66 -6.40
CA ALA A 21 -0.45 -8.34 -5.79
C ALA A 21 0.64 -7.53 -6.51
N LYS A 22 1.76 -8.17 -6.88
CA LYS A 22 2.82 -7.54 -7.66
C LYS A 22 2.32 -7.09 -9.02
N GLU A 23 1.60 -7.94 -9.75
CA GLU A 23 0.98 -7.61 -11.04
C GLU A 23 -0.01 -6.45 -10.91
N TYR A 24 -0.88 -6.48 -9.89
CA TYR A 24 -1.83 -5.41 -9.62
C TYR A 24 -1.13 -4.05 -9.44
N ILE A 25 -0.05 -4.02 -8.67
CA ILE A 25 0.73 -2.80 -8.43
C ILE A 25 1.44 -2.33 -9.70
N GLN A 26 2.02 -3.24 -10.47
CA GLN A 26 2.65 -2.90 -11.74
C GLN A 26 1.67 -2.28 -12.74
N ASN A 27 0.47 -2.84 -12.85
CA ASN A 27 -0.57 -2.33 -13.74
C ASN A 27 -1.17 -1.01 -13.23
N ARG A 28 -1.47 -0.91 -11.93
CA ARG A 28 -2.09 0.29 -11.34
C ARG A 28 -1.19 1.52 -11.37
N TYR A 29 0.12 1.31 -11.28
CA TYR A 29 1.12 2.38 -11.27
C TYR A 29 1.99 2.36 -12.53
N GLU A 30 1.44 1.88 -13.64
CA GLU A 30 2.08 1.99 -14.95
C GLU A 30 2.42 3.46 -15.24
N GLY A 31 3.67 3.74 -15.59
CA GLY A 31 4.18 5.10 -15.81
C GLY A 31 4.83 5.77 -14.59
N TYR A 32 4.73 5.19 -13.39
CA TYR A 32 5.52 5.59 -12.22
C TYR A 32 6.81 4.79 -12.12
N ARG A 33 7.82 5.35 -11.44
CA ARG A 33 8.98 4.57 -11.04
C ARG A 33 8.63 3.71 -9.84
N VAL A 34 8.57 2.41 -10.06
CA VAL A 34 8.29 1.42 -9.02
C VAL A 34 9.56 0.63 -8.72
N VAL A 35 9.99 0.62 -7.46
CA VAL A 35 11.08 -0.24 -6.98
C VAL A 35 10.49 -1.25 -6.02
N SER A 36 10.73 -2.54 -6.29
CA SER A 36 10.04 -3.65 -5.65
C SER A 36 11.03 -4.56 -4.90
N PHE A 37 10.72 -4.88 -3.66
CA PHE A 37 11.47 -5.78 -2.79
C PHE A 37 10.60 -6.98 -2.44
N PHE A 38 10.91 -8.13 -3.03
CA PHE A 38 10.17 -9.40 -2.86
C PHE A 38 11.13 -10.54 -2.54
N PRO A 39 11.57 -10.68 -1.27
CA PRO A 39 12.40 -11.82 -0.87
C PRO A 39 11.62 -13.13 -0.97
N GLU A 40 12.29 -14.23 -1.33
CA GLU A 40 11.66 -15.54 -1.54
C GLU A 40 11.08 -16.17 -0.26
N LYS A 41 11.62 -15.80 0.91
CA LYS A 41 11.24 -16.40 2.20
C LYS A 41 10.59 -15.37 3.12
N GLU A 42 11.38 -14.78 4.01
CA GLU A 42 10.95 -13.77 4.97
C GLU A 42 11.59 -12.42 4.62
N PHE A 43 10.91 -11.33 5.00
CA PHE A 43 11.47 -9.99 4.92
C PHE A 43 12.42 -9.74 6.10
N SER A 44 13.72 -9.81 5.81
CA SER A 44 14.82 -9.73 6.77
C SER A 44 15.18 -8.28 7.13
N ILE A 45 16.08 -8.10 8.09
CA ILE A 45 16.56 -6.77 8.48
C ILE A 45 17.47 -6.17 7.39
N GLU A 46 18.14 -7.02 6.62
CA GLU A 46 18.95 -6.68 5.46
C GLU A 46 18.09 -6.09 4.35
N ASP A 47 16.95 -6.73 4.05
CA ASP A 47 15.98 -6.19 3.08
C ASP A 47 15.46 -4.81 3.51
N ALA A 48 15.17 -4.64 4.80
CA ALA A 48 14.73 -3.35 5.32
C ALA A 48 15.81 -2.25 5.18
N LYS A 49 17.08 -2.60 5.37
CA LYS A 49 18.20 -1.65 5.18
C LYS A 49 18.33 -1.22 3.73
N GLU A 50 18.20 -2.15 2.78
CA GLU A 50 18.23 -1.84 1.35
C GLU A 50 17.06 -0.93 0.96
N VAL A 51 15.87 -1.16 1.53
CA VAL A 51 14.70 -0.29 1.34
C VAL A 51 14.93 1.11 1.86
N VAL A 52 15.48 1.24 3.07
CA VAL A 52 15.80 2.54 3.65
C VAL A 52 16.81 3.27 2.77
N LYS A 53 17.87 2.58 2.32
CA LYS A 53 18.88 3.13 1.42
C LYS A 53 18.26 3.62 0.11
N GLU A 54 17.40 2.80 -0.51
CA GLU A 54 16.69 3.17 -1.73
C GLU A 54 15.76 4.37 -1.53
N ALA A 55 15.07 4.46 -0.39
CA ALA A 55 14.18 5.57 -0.07
C ALA A 55 14.94 6.91 0.04
N TYR A 56 16.19 6.90 0.48
CA TYR A 56 17.02 8.11 0.57
C TYR A 56 17.69 8.51 -0.75
N ILE A 57 17.61 7.68 -1.79
CA ILE A 57 18.06 8.09 -3.13
C ILE A 57 17.11 9.18 -3.64
N ALA A 58 17.61 10.40 -3.70
CA ALA A 58 16.86 11.58 -4.12
C ALA A 58 16.46 11.47 -5.58
N GLU A 59 15.19 11.72 -5.85
CA GLU A 59 14.64 11.74 -7.21
C GLU A 59 13.73 12.94 -7.45
N SER A 60 13.75 13.43 -8.69
CA SER A 60 12.93 14.55 -9.13
C SER A 60 11.45 14.17 -9.31
N LYS A 61 11.18 12.90 -9.63
CA LYS A 61 9.83 12.35 -9.82
C LYS A 61 9.42 11.51 -8.62
N GLN A 62 8.12 11.27 -8.49
CA GLN A 62 7.61 10.34 -7.48
C GLN A 62 8.08 8.90 -7.74
N LYS A 63 8.58 8.27 -6.69
CA LYS A 63 9.00 6.87 -6.64
C LYS A 63 8.13 6.10 -5.66
N ILE A 64 7.67 4.93 -6.08
CA ILE A 64 6.89 4.01 -5.27
C ILE A 64 7.82 2.87 -4.85
N ILE A 65 7.92 2.64 -3.55
CA ILE A 65 8.65 1.51 -3.00
C ILE A 65 7.66 0.46 -2.54
N VAL A 66 7.74 -0.73 -3.12
CA VAL A 66 6.84 -1.85 -2.88
C VAL A 66 7.58 -2.91 -2.10
N LEU A 67 7.05 -3.28 -0.94
CA LEU A 67 7.61 -4.29 -0.05
C LEU A 67 6.63 -5.45 0.01
N GLY A 68 6.98 -6.63 -0.48
CA GLY A 68 6.07 -7.78 -0.44
C GLY A 68 6.77 -9.04 0.00
N ALA A 69 6.28 -9.67 1.07
CA ALA A 69 6.84 -10.93 1.56
C ALA A 69 5.76 -11.81 2.20
N SER A 70 6.07 -13.09 2.31
CA SER A 70 5.16 -14.06 2.96
C SER A 70 5.04 -13.80 4.47
N SER A 71 6.14 -13.36 5.09
CA SER A 71 6.26 -13.00 6.50
C SER A 71 7.27 -11.87 6.68
N TYR A 72 7.17 -11.16 7.80
CA TYR A 72 8.03 -10.03 8.15
C TYR A 72 8.60 -10.21 9.56
N ASN A 73 9.92 -10.17 9.67
CA ASN A 73 10.59 -10.20 10.97
C ASN A 73 10.25 -8.94 11.80
N ILE A 74 10.15 -9.07 13.13
CA ILE A 74 9.87 -7.93 14.03
C ILE A 74 10.96 -6.85 13.92
N TYR A 75 12.23 -7.25 13.81
CA TYR A 75 13.35 -6.32 13.69
C TYR A 75 13.30 -5.55 12.37
N SER A 76 12.96 -6.21 11.27
CA SER A 76 12.81 -5.57 9.96
C SER A 76 11.66 -4.57 9.97
N GLN A 77 10.51 -4.95 10.51
CA GLN A 77 9.36 -4.05 10.67
C GLN A 77 9.66 -2.81 11.51
N ASN A 78 10.30 -2.98 12.67
CA ASN A 78 10.66 -1.85 13.54
C ASN A 78 11.65 -0.89 12.86
N SER A 79 12.57 -1.40 12.04
CA SER A 79 13.52 -0.57 11.31
C SER A 79 12.87 0.32 10.25
N LEU A 80 11.72 -0.10 9.70
CA LEU A 80 10.96 0.67 8.71
C LEU A 80 10.14 1.81 9.36
N LEU A 81 9.85 1.76 10.66
CA LEU A 81 8.94 2.71 11.32
C LEU A 81 9.29 4.16 11.04
N LYS A 82 10.57 4.52 11.14
CA LYS A 82 11.03 5.90 10.96
C LYS A 82 10.73 6.44 9.55
N ILE A 83 10.98 5.64 8.52
CA ILE A 83 10.75 6.05 7.13
C ILE A 83 9.27 5.99 6.72
N LEU A 84 8.44 5.21 7.43
CA LEU A 84 7.00 5.20 7.23
C LEU A 84 6.30 6.39 7.89
N GLU A 85 6.83 6.88 9.02
CA GLU A 85 6.34 8.08 9.71
C GLU A 85 6.68 9.36 8.95
N GLU A 86 7.95 9.48 8.55
CA GLU A 86 8.48 10.65 7.84
C GLU A 86 9.10 10.20 6.52
N PRO A 87 8.28 9.88 5.50
CA PRO A 87 8.79 9.43 4.22
C PRO A 87 9.64 10.54 3.57
N PRO A 88 10.77 10.18 2.93
CA PRO A 88 11.54 11.13 2.13
C PRO A 88 10.68 11.76 1.03
N ARG A 89 11.10 12.94 0.54
CA ARG A 89 10.37 13.65 -0.51
C ARG A 89 10.18 12.75 -1.73
N ASN A 90 8.99 12.81 -2.32
CA ASN A 90 8.63 12.07 -3.52
C ASN A 90 8.58 10.53 -3.34
N ILE A 91 8.60 10.01 -2.11
CA ILE A 91 8.49 8.57 -1.85
C ILE A 91 7.08 8.21 -1.35
N ALA A 92 6.52 7.14 -1.89
CA ALA A 92 5.34 6.47 -1.34
C ALA A 92 5.66 4.98 -1.09
N PHE A 93 5.13 4.41 -0.01
CA PHE A 93 5.37 3.03 0.37
C PHE A 93 4.11 2.17 0.22
N ILE A 94 4.26 1.02 -0.44
CA ILE A 94 3.20 0.02 -0.57
C ILE A 94 3.67 -1.27 0.10
N LEU A 95 3.01 -1.65 1.17
CA LEU A 95 3.38 -2.81 1.99
C LEU A 95 2.41 -3.96 1.73
N ILE A 96 2.88 -5.05 1.15
CA ILE A 96 2.05 -6.19 0.76
C ILE A 96 2.18 -7.31 1.79
N ALA A 97 1.09 -7.67 2.46
CA ALA A 97 1.06 -8.83 3.35
C ALA A 97 0.03 -9.87 2.91
N THR A 98 0.34 -11.13 3.16
CA THR A 98 -0.57 -12.27 2.93
C THR A 98 -1.78 -12.28 3.85
N SER A 99 -1.70 -11.57 4.99
CA SER A 99 -2.77 -11.46 5.98
C SER A 99 -2.76 -10.13 6.72
N LYS A 100 -3.90 -9.76 7.32
CA LYS A 100 -4.04 -8.52 8.13
C LYS A 100 -3.15 -8.52 9.38
N THR A 101 -2.72 -9.69 9.83
CA THR A 101 -1.84 -9.88 11.00
C THR A 101 -0.36 -9.93 10.62
N GLY A 102 -0.01 -9.85 9.33
CA GLY A 102 1.38 -9.88 8.86
C GLY A 102 2.22 -8.68 9.30
N PHE A 103 1.57 -7.57 9.65
CA PHE A 103 2.24 -6.37 10.18
C PHE A 103 1.89 -6.10 11.65
N LEU A 104 2.89 -5.59 12.37
CA LEU A 104 2.75 -5.13 13.75
C LEU A 104 1.68 -4.04 13.86
N PRO A 105 0.98 -3.95 15.01
CA PRO A 105 0.01 -2.89 15.27
C PRO A 105 0.57 -1.48 15.05
N THR A 106 1.86 -1.27 15.32
CA THR A 106 2.58 0.00 15.13
C THR A 106 2.67 0.42 13.66
N ILE A 107 2.86 -0.51 12.73
CA ILE A 107 2.81 -0.21 11.29
C ILE A 107 1.37 0.03 10.85
N ARG A 108 0.45 -0.83 11.30
CA ARG A 108 -0.98 -0.76 10.94
C ARG A 108 -1.67 0.53 11.39
N SER A 109 -1.19 1.17 12.46
CA SER A 109 -1.76 2.45 12.92
C SER A 109 -1.35 3.64 12.06
N ARG A 110 -0.27 3.52 11.26
CA ARG A 110 0.32 4.60 10.46
C ARG A 110 -0.10 4.56 9.00
N LEU A 111 -0.51 3.40 8.50
CA LEU A 111 -0.85 3.18 7.10
C LEU A 111 -2.31 2.76 6.95
N ARG A 112 -2.94 3.23 5.88
CA ARG A 112 -4.26 2.76 5.49
C ARG A 112 -4.16 1.30 5.05
N LEU A 113 -5.15 0.50 5.43
CA LEU A 113 -5.22 -0.90 5.02
C LEU A 113 -6.22 -1.06 3.88
N GLU A 114 -5.74 -1.56 2.75
CA GLU A 114 -6.51 -1.95 1.59
C GLU A 114 -6.44 -3.46 1.44
N THR A 115 -7.55 -4.09 1.10
CA THR A 115 -7.57 -5.53 0.81
C THR A 115 -7.78 -5.68 -0.68
N LEU A 116 -6.91 -6.45 -1.35
CA LEU A 116 -7.11 -6.84 -2.73
C LEU A 116 -8.26 -7.85 -2.73
N GLN A 117 -9.49 -7.35 -2.82
CA GLN A 117 -10.63 -8.19 -3.08
C GLN A 117 -10.47 -8.70 -4.50
N ASN A 118 -10.52 -10.03 -4.69
CA ASN A 118 -10.74 -10.59 -6.02
C ASN A 118 -11.89 -9.79 -6.63
N GLN A 119 -11.61 -9.11 -7.74
CA GLN A 119 -12.62 -8.35 -8.46
C GLN A 119 -13.67 -9.36 -8.94
N ARG A 120 -14.69 -9.63 -8.14
CA ARG A 120 -16.02 -9.74 -8.72
C ARG A 120 -16.29 -8.33 -9.19
N GLU A 121 -16.36 -8.13 -10.51
CA GLU A 121 -16.69 -6.86 -11.14
C GLU A 121 -17.80 -6.15 -10.35
N ILE A 122 -17.44 -5.20 -9.49
CA ILE A 122 -18.44 -4.25 -9.00
C ILE A 122 -18.57 -3.27 -10.14
N LYS A 123 -19.46 -3.61 -11.10
CA LYS A 123 -20.05 -2.63 -12.01
C LYS A 123 -20.50 -1.47 -11.14
N SER A 124 -19.82 -0.34 -11.29
CA SER A 124 -20.18 1.00 -10.83
C SER A 124 -21.58 1.07 -10.21
N LEU A 125 -21.66 0.82 -8.91
CA LEU A 125 -22.84 1.18 -8.14
C LEU A 125 -22.77 2.69 -7.95
N ASN A 126 -23.27 3.42 -8.95
CA ASN A 126 -23.72 4.79 -8.81
C ASN A 126 -24.87 4.81 -7.79
N LEU A 127 -24.57 4.67 -6.49
CA LEU A 127 -25.53 4.99 -5.44
C LEU A 127 -25.71 6.50 -5.45
N LYS A 128 -26.71 6.96 -6.20
CA LYS A 128 -27.33 8.26 -5.95
C LYS A 128 -27.99 8.18 -4.56
N LEU A 129 -27.26 8.64 -3.54
CA LEU A 129 -27.74 8.80 -2.15
C LEU A 129 -28.76 9.93 -1.98
N SER A 130 -29.38 10.41 -3.05
CA SER A 130 -30.29 11.57 -3.04
C SER A 130 -31.77 11.21 -2.91
N ALA A 131 -32.13 9.98 -2.51
CA ALA A 131 -33.51 9.51 -2.48
C ALA A 131 -33.92 8.77 -1.19
N LEU A 132 -33.13 8.85 -0.11
CA LEU A 132 -33.67 8.58 1.21
C LEU A 132 -34.24 9.88 1.76
N ASP A 133 -35.46 10.20 1.33
CA ASP A 133 -36.23 11.27 1.96
C ASP A 133 -36.70 10.74 3.32
N ALA A 134 -36.29 11.42 4.39
CA ALA A 134 -36.57 11.04 5.78
C ALA A 134 -38.02 11.36 6.18
N LYS A 135 -38.98 10.93 5.36
CA LYS A 135 -40.41 11.16 5.56
C LYS A 135 -41.21 9.90 5.87
N ASP A 136 -40.62 8.72 5.69
CA ASP A 136 -41.29 7.42 5.95
C ASP A 136 -40.97 6.83 7.34
N ILE A 137 -40.27 7.56 8.21
CA ILE A 137 -39.88 7.08 9.56
C ILE A 137 -40.90 7.47 10.64
N TYR A 138 -41.85 8.36 10.34
CA TYR A 138 -42.93 8.71 11.27
C TYR A 138 -44.29 8.65 10.57
N THR A 139 -44.94 7.50 10.66
CA THR A 139 -46.41 7.39 10.68
C THR A 139 -46.80 6.29 11.65
#